data_AF-A0A7R9VCX2-F1
#
_entry.id   AF-A0A7R9VCX2-F1
#
_cell.length_a   1.000
_cell.length_b   1.000
_cell.length_c   1.000
_cell.angle_alpha   90.00
_cell.angle_beta   90.00
_cell.angle_gamma   90.00
#
_symmetry.space_group_name_H-M   'P 1'
#
loop_
_entity.id
_entity.type
_entity.pdbx_description
1 polymer ?
#
loop_
_entity_poly.entity_id
_entity_poly.type
_entity_poly.pdbx_seq_one_letter_code
_entity_poly.pdbx_strand_id
1 'polypeptide(L)'
;IFLPCVYGCVTYWAANLRPTASAFFTFLIIYYLTVSTAQSTGLFLSVAIPNLQVGLVLAPAISIFLMILGGFYVPYGNLHPGVRWASWLSFARYGWSGLVVNEFLGRDIPCAEAVSVSLGDSG
;
A
#
# COMPACT_ATOMS: atom_id res chain seq x y z
N ILE A 1 11.38 6.57 -13.47
CA ILE A 1 10.42 6.00 -14.46
C ILE A 1 10.70 4.54 -14.77
N PHE A 2 11.87 4.18 -15.34
CA PHE A 2 12.10 2.83 -15.83
C PHE A 2 12.16 1.77 -14.71
N LEU A 3 12.92 2.06 -13.66
CA LEU A 3 13.09 1.16 -12.50
C LEU A 3 11.77 0.70 -11.85
N PRO A 4 10.83 1.60 -11.47
CA PRO A 4 9.57 1.16 -10.86
C PRO A 4 8.70 0.38 -11.84
N CYS A 5 8.68 0.71 -13.14
CA CYS A 5 7.91 -0.07 -14.11
C CYS A 5 8.45 -1.50 -14.24
N VAL A 6 9.77 -1.68 -14.33
CA VAL A 6 10.39 -3.01 -14.38
C VAL A 6 10.10 -3.79 -13.10
N TYR A 7 10.27 -3.16 -11.93
CA TYR A 7 9.96 -3.79 -10.65
C TYR A 7 8.48 -4.21 -10.57
N GLY A 8 7.56 -3.31 -10.91
CA GLY A 8 6.12 -3.57 -10.95
C GLY A 8 5.78 -4.76 -11.85
N CYS A 9 6.33 -4.79 -13.07
CA CYS A 9 6.16 -5.91 -13.99
C CYS A 9 6.63 -7.25 -13.39
N VAL A 10 7.85 -7.29 -12.85
CA VAL A 10 8.40 -8.53 -12.25
C VAL A 10 7.55 -8.97 -11.06
N THR A 11 7.18 -8.04 -10.16
CA THR A 11 6.37 -8.37 -8.98
C THR A 11 4.98 -8.89 -9.33
N TYR A 12 4.36 -8.36 -10.39
CA TYR A 12 3.03 -8.78 -10.82
C TYR A 12 3.02 -10.25 -11.24
N TRP A 13 4.01 -10.64 -12.05
CA TRP A 13 4.16 -12.03 -12.49
C TRP A 13 4.66 -12.93 -11.36
N ALA A 14 5.54 -12.45 -10.47
CA ALA A 14 6.04 -13.23 -9.34
C ALA A 14 4.96 -13.55 -8.29
N ALA A 15 4.03 -12.62 -8.05
CA ALA A 15 2.92 -12.82 -7.13
C ALA A 15 1.72 -13.56 -7.76
N ASN A 16 1.81 -13.93 -9.05
CA ASN A 16 0.79 -14.66 -9.79
C ASN A 16 -0.61 -14.00 -9.68
N LEU A 17 -0.65 -12.68 -9.89
CA LEU A 17 -1.90 -11.90 -9.91
C LEU A 17 -2.77 -12.28 -11.12
N ARG A 18 -4.02 -11.82 -11.10
CA ARG A 18 -5.05 -12.13 -12.10
C ARG A 18 -4.52 -11.92 -13.54
N PRO A 19 -4.45 -12.95 -14.40
CA PRO A 19 -3.83 -12.86 -15.73
C PRO A 19 -4.73 -12.21 -16.78
N THR A 20 -5.32 -11.05 -16.46
CA THR A 20 -6.13 -10.25 -17.38
C THR A 20 -5.39 -8.96 -17.72
N ALA A 21 -5.32 -8.61 -19.01
CA ALA A 21 -4.62 -7.42 -19.48
C ALA A 21 -5.13 -6.13 -18.80
N SER A 22 -6.44 -6.00 -18.59
CA SER A 22 -7.04 -4.84 -17.91
C SER A 22 -6.57 -4.69 -16.45
N ALA A 23 -6.47 -5.81 -15.72
CA ALA A 23 -6.00 -5.82 -14.33
C ALA A 23 -4.50 -5.49 -14.24
N PHE A 24 -3.71 -5.95 -15.21
CA PHE A 24 -2.28 -5.64 -15.31
C PHE A 24 -2.02 -4.15 -15.57
N PHE A 25 -2.69 -3.56 -16.56
CA PHE A 25 -2.50 -2.13 -16.86
C PHE A 25 -3.01 -1.24 -15.72
N THR A 26 -4.13 -1.60 -15.11
CA THR A 26 -4.66 -0.87 -13.94
C THR A 26 -3.69 -0.94 -12.75
N PHE A 27 -3.13 -2.12 -12.47
CA PHE A 27 -2.07 -2.31 -11.48
C PHE A 27 -0.86 -1.42 -11.77
N LEU A 28 -0.34 -1.45 -13.00
CA LEU A 28 0.84 -0.66 -13.38
C LEU A 28 0.60 0.84 -13.26
N ILE A 29 -0.56 1.35 -13.67
CA ILE A 29 -0.92 2.76 -13.58
C ILE A 29 -1.00 3.19 -12.10
N ILE A 30 -1.75 2.46 -11.27
CA ILE A 30 -1.88 2.76 -9.83
C ILE A 30 -0.50 2.75 -9.15
N TYR A 31 0.30 1.72 -9.44
CA TYR A 31 1.65 1.59 -8.89
C TYR A 31 2.55 2.76 -9.31
N TYR A 32 2.57 3.09 -10.60
CA TYR A 32 3.37 4.19 -11.12
C TYR A 32 2.98 5.56 -10.54
N LEU A 33 1.67 5.84 -10.42
CA LEU A 33 1.17 7.08 -9.80
C LEU A 33 1.57 7.16 -8.32
N THR A 34 1.47 6.05 -7.60
CA THR A 34 1.84 5.98 -6.17
C THR A 34 3.33 6.27 -5.98
N VAL A 35 4.20 5.64 -6.78
CA VAL A 35 5.65 5.88 -6.71
C VAL A 35 6.00 7.31 -7.10
N SER A 36 5.39 7.84 -8.17
CA SER A 36 5.64 9.22 -8.61
C SER A 36 5.23 10.23 -7.53
N THR A 37 4.11 9.99 -6.84
CA THR A 37 3.66 10.82 -5.73
C THR A 37 4.62 10.74 -4.54
N ALA A 38 5.09 9.53 -4.19
CA ALA A 38 6.08 9.33 -3.14
C ALA A 38 7.39 10.11 -3.41
N GLN A 39 7.87 10.07 -4.66
CA GLN A 39 9.07 10.82 -5.06
C GLN A 39 8.86 12.34 -4.93
N SER A 40 7.72 12.87 -5.39
CA SER A 40 7.38 14.29 -5.23
C SER A 40 7.31 14.70 -3.75
N THR A 41 6.75 13.86 -2.88
CA THR A 41 6.72 14.14 -1.43
C THR A 41 8.11 14.10 -0.79
N GLY A 42 8.99 13.21 -1.25
CA GLY A 42 10.38 13.17 -0.81
C GLY A 42 11.15 14.44 -1.20
N LEU A 43 10.94 14.92 -2.44
CA LEU A 43 11.52 16.19 -2.90
C LEU A 43 10.97 17.39 -2.12
N PHE A 44 9.66 17.41 -1.85
CA PHE A 44 9.04 18.44 -1.02
C PHE A 44 9.66 18.48 0.39
N LEU A 45 9.80 17.32 1.04
CA LEU A 45 10.47 17.21 2.34
C LEU A 45 11.95 17.64 2.29
N SER A 46 12.64 17.33 1.19
CA SER A 46 14.04 17.73 1.00
C SER A 46 14.23 19.24 0.93
N VAL A 47 13.26 19.99 0.42
CA VAL A 47 13.31 21.46 0.37
C VAL A 47 12.80 22.06 1.69
N ALA A 48 11.81 21.41 2.33
CA ALA A 48 11.23 21.89 3.57
C ALA A 48 12.18 21.81 4.78
N ILE A 49 13.14 20.87 4.77
CA ILE A 49 14.06 20.65 5.89
C ILE A 49 15.40 21.34 5.60
N PRO A 50 15.78 22.38 6.36
CA PRO A 50 17.00 23.15 6.10
C PRO A 50 18.30 22.43 6.51
N ASN A 51 18.20 21.37 7.33
CA ASN A 51 19.35 20.62 7.85
C ASN A 51 19.40 19.19 7.31
N LEU A 52 20.48 18.84 6.60
CA LEU A 52 20.65 17.52 5.97
C LEU A 52 20.64 16.37 6.98
N GLN A 53 21.36 16.49 8.10
CA GLN A 53 21.40 15.43 9.13
C GLN A 53 20.02 15.16 9.73
N VAL A 54 19.24 16.21 9.98
CA VAL A 54 17.87 16.11 10.50
C VAL A 54 16.95 15.53 9.43
N GLY A 55 17.12 15.92 8.15
CA GLY A 55 16.38 15.39 7.02
C GLY A 55 16.55 13.89 6.83
N LEU A 56 17.78 13.37 7.00
CA LEU A 56 18.05 11.94 6.89
C LEU A 56 17.35 11.10 7.96
N VAL A 57 17.09 11.65 9.14
CA VAL A 57 16.35 10.97 10.23
C VAL A 57 14.84 11.16 10.07
N LEU A 58 14.40 12.37 9.72
CA LEU A 58 12.97 12.70 9.61
C LEU A 58 12.32 12.14 8.34
N ALA A 59 13.01 12.12 7.20
CA ALA A 59 12.44 11.63 5.93
C ALA A 59 11.91 10.18 6.01
N PRO A 60 12.68 9.20 6.52
CA PRO A 60 12.16 7.84 6.70
C PRO A 60 11.08 7.78 7.78
N ALA A 61 11.18 8.55 8.87
CA ALA A 61 10.17 8.58 9.92
C ALA A 61 8.81 9.08 9.40
N ILE A 62 8.80 10.16 8.61
CA ILE A 62 7.61 10.71 7.97
C ILE A 62 7.04 9.73 6.93
N SER A 63 7.91 9.08 6.16
CA SER A 63 7.50 8.07 5.18
C SER A 63 6.80 6.88 5.84
N ILE A 64 7.36 6.38 6.95
CA ILE A 64 6.77 5.31 7.76
C ILE A 64 5.43 5.78 8.36
N PHE A 65 5.37 7.01 8.87
CA PHE A 65 4.14 7.58 9.41
C PHE A 65 3.02 7.64 8.36
N LEU A 66 3.34 8.11 7.15
CA LEU A 66 2.40 8.14 6.02
C LEU A 66 1.96 6.73 5.59
N MET A 67 2.87 5.75 5.66
CA MET A 67 2.58 4.35 5.34
C MET A 67 1.65 3.69 6.37
N ILE A 68 1.86 3.95 7.67
CA ILE A 68 0.98 3.43 8.74
C ILE A 68 -0.44 3.99 8.60
N LEU A 69 -0.55 5.29 8.29
CA LEU A 69 -1.84 5.94 8.02
C LEU A 69 -2.44 5.55 6.66
N GLY A 70 -1.69 4.84 5.82
CA GLY A 70 -2.08 4.36 4.49
C GLY A 70 -3.13 3.25 4.49
N GLY A 71 -3.76 2.92 5.61
CA GLY A 71 -4.90 2.00 5.65
C GLY A 71 -4.56 0.51 5.49
N PHE A 72 -3.28 0.12 5.46
CA PHE A 72 -2.87 -1.29 5.58
C PHE A 72 -2.99 -1.79 7.03
N TYR A 73 -2.60 -0.96 8.01
CA TYR A 73 -2.52 -1.38 9.42
C TYR A 73 -3.75 -1.06 10.27
N VAL A 74 -4.56 -0.05 9.92
CA VAL A 74 -5.72 0.37 10.74
C VAL A 74 -6.97 0.56 9.87
N PRO A 75 -8.07 -0.18 10.13
CA PRO A 75 -9.33 0.03 9.44
C PRO A 75 -9.92 1.40 9.77
N TYR A 76 -10.40 2.11 8.74
CA TYR A 76 -10.84 3.51 8.79
C TYR A 76 -11.92 3.81 9.84
N GLY A 77 -12.68 2.78 10.28
CA GLY A 77 -13.75 2.89 11.26
C GLY A 77 -13.30 3.16 12.70
N ASN A 78 -12.04 2.91 13.05
CA ASN A 78 -11.53 3.06 14.41
C ASN A 78 -10.56 4.25 14.60
N LEU A 79 -10.38 5.12 13.58
CA LEU A 79 -9.48 6.27 13.72
C LEU A 79 -10.15 7.46 14.40
N HIS A 80 -9.47 8.00 15.43
CA HIS A 80 -9.84 9.25 16.10
C HIS A 80 -9.90 10.40 15.06
N PRO A 81 -10.90 11.31 15.10
CA PRO A 81 -11.11 12.35 14.08
C PRO A 81 -9.89 13.25 13.83
N GLY A 82 -9.04 13.46 14.83
CA GLY A 82 -7.80 14.23 14.73
C GLY A 82 -6.68 13.59 13.89
N VAL A 83 -6.73 12.29 13.60
CA VAL A 83 -5.75 11.60 12.72
C VAL A 83 -6.35 11.30 11.34
N ARG A 84 -7.66 11.52 11.20
CA ARG A 84 -8.42 11.24 9.99
C ARG A 84 -8.00 12.16 8.85
N TRP A 85 -7.67 13.42 9.11
CA TRP A 85 -7.18 14.36 8.09
C TRP A 85 -5.84 13.91 7.48
N ALA A 86 -4.91 13.39 8.28
CA ALA A 86 -3.62 12.92 7.80
C ALA A 86 -3.76 11.68 6.89
N SER A 87 -4.83 10.90 7.08
CA SER A 87 -5.18 9.77 6.22
C SER A 87 -5.72 10.17 4.83
N TRP A 88 -6.11 11.44 4.64
CA TRP A 88 -6.41 11.99 3.30
C TRP A 88 -5.15 12.40 2.56
N LEU A 89 -4.08 12.75 3.28
CA LEU A 89 -2.78 13.11 2.69
C LEU A 89 -1.99 11.86 2.25
N SER A 90 -2.29 10.70 2.82
CA SER A 90 -1.56 9.46 2.52
C SER A 90 -1.93 8.89 1.15
N PHE A 91 -1.07 9.11 0.17
CA PHE A 91 -1.15 8.47 -1.16
C PHE A 91 -1.07 6.94 -1.07
N ALA A 92 -0.44 6.40 -0.02
CA ALA A 92 -0.34 4.96 0.21
C ALA A 92 -1.72 4.30 0.41
N ARG A 93 -2.69 5.04 0.99
CA ARG A 93 -4.07 4.58 1.12
C ARG A 93 -4.75 4.36 -0.21
N TYR A 94 -4.69 5.36 -1.08
CA TYR A 94 -5.33 5.29 -2.39
C TYR A 94 -4.67 4.20 -3.26
N GLY A 95 -3.34 4.08 -3.19
CA GLY A 95 -2.60 3.00 -3.83
C GLY A 95 -3.04 1.63 -3.35
N TRP A 96 -3.00 1.38 -2.03
CA TRP A 96 -3.36 0.08 -1.46
C TRP A 96 -4.82 -0.30 -1.73
N SER A 97 -5.78 0.59 -1.45
CA SER A 97 -7.19 0.32 -1.70
C SER A 97 -7.47 0.07 -3.19
N GLY A 98 -6.83 0.83 -4.09
CA GLY A 98 -6.96 0.63 -5.53
C GLY A 98 -6.43 -0.74 -5.99
N LEU A 99 -5.28 -1.16 -5.46
CA LEU A 99 -4.70 -2.47 -5.76
C LEU A 99 -5.56 -3.63 -5.25
N VAL A 100 -6.08 -3.52 -4.02
CA VAL A 100 -6.97 -4.52 -3.42
C VAL A 100 -8.26 -4.65 -4.25
N VAL A 101 -8.89 -3.54 -4.63
CA VAL A 101 -10.09 -3.58 -5.47
C VAL A 101 -9.77 -4.17 -6.84
N ASN A 102 -8.65 -3.79 -7.46
CA ASN A 102 -8.26 -4.34 -8.76
C ASN A 102 -8.09 -5.86 -8.76
N GLU A 103 -7.56 -6.43 -7.67
CA GLU A 103 -7.29 -7.87 -7.58
C GLU A 103 -8.48 -8.69 -7.05
N PHE A 104 -9.16 -8.21 -6.01
CA PHE A 104 -10.16 -8.99 -5.28
C PHE A 104 -11.60 -8.71 -5.71
N LEU A 105 -11.87 -7.64 -6.47
CA LEU A 105 -13.24 -7.34 -6.90
C LEU A 105 -13.73 -8.42 -7.88
N GLY A 106 -14.77 -9.15 -7.44
CA GLY A 106 -15.41 -10.21 -8.22
C GLY A 106 -14.56 -11.48 -8.37
N ARG A 107 -13.62 -11.73 -7.45
CA ARG A 107 -12.89 -13.00 -7.37
C ARG A 107 -13.45 -13.82 -6.21
N ASP A 108 -14.01 -14.99 -6.49
CA ASP A 108 -14.39 -15.95 -5.47
C ASP A 108 -13.11 -16.61 -4.94
N ILE A 109 -12.76 -16.28 -3.70
CA ILE A 109 -11.66 -16.91 -2.98
C ILE A 109 -12.28 -18.11 -2.28
N PRO A 110 -12.03 -19.35 -2.72
CA PRO A 110 -12.55 -20.50 -2.00
C PRO A 110 -12.01 -20.42 -0.58
N CYS A 111 -12.92 -20.46 0.41
CA CYS A 111 -12.51 -20.62 1.79
C CYS A 111 -11.61 -21.85 1.85
N ALA A 112 -10.44 -21.73 2.49
CA ALA A 112 -9.70 -22.92 2.88
C ALA A 112 -10.70 -23.81 3.60
N GLU A 113 -10.92 -25.01 3.05
CA GLU A 113 -11.79 -26.01 3.65
C GLU A 113 -11.44 -26.03 5.14
N ALA A 114 -12.45 -25.82 5.98
CA ALA A 114 -12.26 -25.82 7.41
C ALA A 114 -11.70 -27.20 7.78
N VAL A 115 -10.38 -27.32 7.83
CA VAL A 115 -9.73 -28.39 8.56
C VAL A 115 -10.31 -28.23 9.94
N SER A 116 -11.24 -29.10 10.28
CA SER A 116 -11.78 -29.23 11.62
C SER A 116 -10.59 -29.50 12.51
N VAL A 117 -10.03 -28.44 13.10
CA VAL A 117 -9.15 -28.58 14.24
C VAL A 117 -10.06 -29.18 15.29
N SER A 118 -10.01 -30.51 15.43
CA SER A 118 -10.56 -31.22 16.56
C SER A 118 -9.88 -30.63 17.79
N LEU A 119 -10.52 -29.64 18.40
CA LEU A 119 -10.22 -29.23 19.76
C LEU A 119 -10.42 -30.51 20.58
N GLY A 120 -9.31 -31.16 20.92
CA GLY A 120 -9.34 -32.29 21.84
C GLY A 120 -9.99 -31.79 23.12
N ASP A 121 -11.18 -32.31 23.41
CA ASP A 121 -11.90 -32.02 24.63
C ASP A 121 -10.97 -32.24 25.83
N SER A 122 -11.02 -31.27 26.76
CA SER A 122 -10.41 -31.39 28.08
C SER A 122 -10.86 -32.68 28.78
N GLY A 123 -9.89 -33.52 29.13
CA GLY A 123 -10.00 -34.61 30.10
C GLY A 123 -8.95 -34.46 31.17
#